data_AF-A0A1I5VST3-F1
#
_entry.id   AF-A0A1I5VST3-F1
#
_cell.length_a   1.000
_cell.length_b   1.000
_cell.length_c   1.000
_cell.angle_alpha   90.00
_cell.angle_beta   90.00
_cell.angle_gamma   90.00
#
_symmetry.space_group_name_H-M   'P 1'
#
loop_
_entity.id
_entity.type
_entity.pdbx_description
1 polymer ?
#
loop_
_entity_poly.entity_id
_entity_poly.type
_entity_poly.pdbx_seq_one_letter_code
_entity_poly.pdbx_strand_id
1 'polypeptide(L)'
;MTVPNLPISNTASSPALVRVGTVVRFAFPYTEKRRRKVRPCLVIALDHARKEVVVAYGTTRLYGAECSAHALRLVEPHEFQLAGLDEATRFQLDRRIRVPLTSSRFRVGPAGEPPVLGRISPRATQRAAEIYAALPGLDFDAEAAGVHPGPADKQRRPRLHRRRDRQKAA
;
A
#
# COMPACT_ATOMS: atom_id res chain seq x y z
N MET A 1 7.46 32.63 40.96
CA MET A 1 7.15 32.23 39.57
C MET A 1 8.33 31.45 39.03
N THR A 2 8.10 30.25 38.48
CA THR A 2 8.85 29.53 37.44
C THR A 2 8.60 28.02 37.64
N VAL A 3 7.68 27.46 36.86
CA VAL A 3 7.49 26.02 36.74
C VAL A 3 8.59 25.44 35.84
N PRO A 4 9.25 24.33 36.22
CA PRO A 4 10.23 23.71 35.34
C PRO A 4 9.51 23.05 34.15
N ASN A 5 9.92 23.47 32.96
CA ASN A 5 9.49 22.93 31.68
C ASN A 5 10.06 21.51 31.52
N LEU A 6 9.24 20.49 31.79
CA LEU A 6 9.55 19.10 31.46
C LEU A 6 9.66 18.96 29.93
N PRO A 7 10.68 18.26 29.39
CA PRO A 7 10.68 17.91 27.99
C PRO A 7 9.45 17.05 27.71
N ILE A 8 8.61 17.52 26.79
CA ILE A 8 7.50 16.76 26.23
C ILE A 8 8.13 15.54 25.58
N SER A 9 8.22 14.46 26.34
CA SER A 9 8.60 13.16 25.83
C SER A 9 7.60 12.87 24.73
N ASN A 10 8.12 12.64 23.52
CA ASN A 10 7.36 12.32 22.33
C ASN A 10 6.69 10.96 22.56
N THR A 11 5.55 10.96 23.25
CA THR A 11 4.89 9.75 23.74
C THR A 11 4.31 9.01 22.55
N ALA A 12 5.04 7.98 22.14
CA ALA A 12 4.55 6.75 21.57
C ALA A 12 3.43 6.88 20.53
N SER A 13 3.82 6.83 19.25
CA SER A 13 3.02 6.13 18.25
C SER A 13 2.83 4.68 18.74
N SER A 14 1.79 4.44 19.55
CA SER A 14 1.61 3.15 20.21
C SER A 14 1.40 2.06 19.15
N PRO A 15 2.31 1.08 19.04
CA PRO A 15 2.16 -0.04 18.09
C PRO A 15 0.91 -0.90 18.36
N ALA A 16 0.23 -0.71 19.49
CA ALA A 16 -0.95 -1.45 19.91
C ALA A 16 -2.20 -1.27 19.02
N LEU A 17 -2.30 -0.19 18.24
CA LEU A 17 -3.48 0.10 17.40
C LEU A 17 -3.36 -0.41 15.97
N VAL A 18 -2.14 -0.73 15.51
CA VAL A 18 -1.87 -1.17 14.13
C VAL A 18 -2.19 -2.66 14.02
N ARG A 19 -3.17 -2.98 13.19
CA ARG A 19 -3.61 -4.36 12.87
C ARG A 19 -3.89 -4.49 11.38
N VAL A 20 -3.98 -5.71 10.88
CA VAL A 20 -4.46 -5.96 9.51
C VAL A 20 -5.82 -5.29 9.31
N GLY A 21 -6.00 -4.62 8.18
CA GLY A 21 -7.19 -3.80 7.88
C GLY A 21 -7.08 -2.33 8.35
N THR A 22 -6.02 -1.95 9.06
CA THR A 22 -5.81 -0.55 9.49
C THR A 22 -5.31 0.29 8.33
N VAL A 23 -5.89 1.47 8.15
CA VAL A 23 -5.43 2.47 7.19
C VAL A 23 -4.57 3.49 7.92
N VAL A 24 -3.40 3.79 7.35
CA VAL A 24 -2.37 4.62 7.98
C VAL A 24 -1.84 5.72 7.07
N ARG A 25 -1.43 6.85 7.66
CA ARG A 25 -0.61 7.89 7.03
C ARG A 25 0.83 7.40 6.92
N PHE A 26 1.27 7.13 5.69
CA PHE A 26 2.56 6.50 5.46
C PHE A 26 3.33 7.18 4.31
N ALA A 27 4.62 7.43 4.53
CA ALA A 27 5.55 7.92 3.52
C ALA A 27 6.06 6.77 2.65
N PHE A 28 5.29 6.41 1.63
CA PHE A 28 5.61 5.31 0.72
C PHE A 28 6.87 5.65 -0.11
N PRO A 29 7.82 4.70 -0.28
CA PRO A 29 9.11 4.99 -0.93
C PRO A 29 8.99 5.29 -2.42
N TYR A 30 7.93 4.82 -3.09
CA TYR A 30 7.71 5.02 -4.51
C TYR A 30 6.62 6.05 -4.76
N THR A 31 7.00 7.12 -5.45
CA THR A 31 6.07 8.10 -5.99
C THR A 31 6.48 8.44 -7.41
N GLU A 32 5.51 8.55 -8.31
CA GLU A 32 5.69 8.93 -9.73
C GLU A 32 6.40 10.30 -9.90
N LYS A 33 6.57 11.08 -8.82
CA LYS A 33 7.35 12.33 -8.77
C LYS A 33 8.38 12.25 -7.63
N ARG A 34 9.55 12.86 -7.81
CA ARG A 34 10.79 12.76 -7.00
C ARG A 34 10.71 13.09 -5.49
N ARG A 35 9.53 13.20 -4.86
CA ARG A 35 9.38 13.45 -3.42
C ARG A 35 8.50 12.39 -2.74
N ARG A 36 9.02 11.80 -1.65
CA ARG A 36 8.28 10.91 -0.73
C ARG A 36 6.99 11.60 -0.28
N LYS A 37 5.86 11.22 -0.88
CA LYS A 37 4.54 11.75 -0.55
C LYS A 37 3.91 10.86 0.53
N VAL A 38 3.35 11.49 1.56
CA VAL A 38 2.52 10.79 2.55
C VAL A 38 1.20 10.41 1.87
N ARG A 39 0.82 9.14 2.00
CA ARG A 39 -0.38 8.55 1.40
C ARG A 39 -1.12 7.74 2.47
N PRO A 40 -2.44 7.62 2.37
CA PRO A 40 -3.15 6.53 3.00
C PRO A 40 -2.58 5.20 2.48
N CYS A 41 -2.22 4.29 3.37
CA CYS A 41 -1.77 2.94 3.05
C CYS A 41 -2.52 1.93 3.92
N LEU A 42 -2.75 0.73 3.39
CA LEU A 42 -3.47 -0.33 4.10
C LEU A 42 -2.48 -1.32 4.70
N VAL A 43 -2.62 -1.63 5.99
CA VAL A 43 -1.89 -2.73 6.63
C VAL A 43 -2.52 -4.05 6.20
N ILE A 44 -1.78 -4.88 5.47
CA ILE A 44 -2.29 -6.13 4.88
C ILE A 44 -1.73 -7.39 5.56
N ALA A 45 -0.59 -7.27 6.25
CA ALA A 45 -0.04 -8.32 7.08
C ALA A 45 0.71 -7.74 8.28
N LEU A 46 0.78 -8.52 9.36
CA LEU A 46 1.45 -8.18 10.61
C LEU A 46 2.24 -9.40 11.09
N ASP A 47 3.53 -9.22 11.31
CA ASP A 47 4.41 -10.20 11.93
C ASP A 47 4.67 -9.76 13.38
N HIS A 48 4.03 -10.45 14.32
CA HIS A 48 4.15 -10.16 15.74
C HIS A 48 5.52 -10.48 16.32
N ALA A 49 6.20 -11.52 15.81
CA ALA A 49 7.50 -11.93 16.31
C ALA A 49 8.57 -10.91 15.93
N ARG A 50 8.51 -10.39 14.69
CA ARG A 50 9.45 -9.39 14.17
C ARG A 50 9.04 -7.95 14.47
N LYS A 51 7.81 -7.72 14.93
CA LYS A 51 7.20 -6.40 15.08
C LYS A 51 7.21 -5.62 13.77
N GLU A 52 6.87 -6.29 12.68
CA GLU A 52 6.85 -5.74 11.32
C GLU A 52 5.47 -5.81 10.71
N VAL A 53 5.20 -4.91 9.77
CA VAL A 53 3.96 -4.91 8.99
C VAL A 53 4.25 -4.79 7.52
N VAL A 54 3.33 -5.30 6.72
CA VAL A 54 3.28 -5.06 5.28
C VAL A 54 2.19 -4.05 5.01
N VAL A 55 2.56 -2.96 4.33
CA VAL A 55 1.64 -1.89 3.93
C VAL A 55 1.49 -1.81 2.42
N ALA A 56 0.26 -1.69 1.94
CA ALA A 56 -0.09 -1.52 0.54
C ALA A 56 -0.38 -0.05 0.18
N TYR A 57 0.05 0.35 -1.01
CA TYR A 57 -0.11 1.70 -1.53
C TYR A 57 -1.57 2.06 -1.81
N GLY A 58 -2.05 3.18 -1.24
CA GLY A 58 -3.35 3.77 -1.54
C GLY A 58 -3.28 4.88 -2.59
N THR A 59 -4.26 4.91 -3.49
CA THR A 59 -4.44 5.94 -4.51
C THR A 59 -5.90 6.20 -4.82
N THR A 60 -6.26 7.45 -5.07
CA THR A 60 -7.60 7.85 -5.50
C THR A 60 -7.85 7.54 -6.98
N ARG A 61 -6.78 7.19 -7.73
CA ARG A 61 -6.91 6.64 -9.08
C ARG A 61 -7.46 5.21 -9.01
N LEU A 62 -8.78 5.09 -9.11
CA LEU A 62 -9.52 3.82 -9.02
C LEU A 62 -9.20 2.82 -10.14
N TYR A 63 -8.85 3.35 -11.33
CA TYR A 63 -8.57 2.57 -12.54
C TYR A 63 -7.22 2.97 -13.15
N GLY A 64 -6.43 1.98 -13.55
CA GLY A 64 -5.10 2.18 -14.11
C GLY A 64 -4.64 0.96 -14.89
N ALA A 65 -3.38 1.01 -15.33
CA ALA A 65 -2.76 -0.09 -16.07
C ALA A 65 -2.34 -1.27 -15.15
N GLU A 66 -2.38 -1.07 -13.83
CA GLU A 66 -2.10 -2.13 -12.87
C GLU A 66 -3.20 -3.19 -12.87
N CYS A 67 -2.83 -4.42 -12.51
CA CYS A 67 -3.78 -5.53 -12.43
C CYS A 67 -4.88 -5.21 -11.40
N SER A 68 -6.13 -5.21 -11.86
CA SER A 68 -7.31 -4.97 -11.01
C SER A 68 -7.53 -6.08 -9.99
N ALA A 69 -7.13 -7.31 -10.29
CA ALA A 69 -7.24 -8.44 -9.35
C ALA A 69 -6.33 -8.27 -8.12
N HIS A 70 -5.28 -7.46 -8.21
CA HIS A 70 -4.37 -7.18 -7.10
C HIS A 70 -4.80 -5.95 -6.28
N ALA A 71 -6.00 -5.42 -6.55
CA ALA A 71 -6.47 -4.19 -5.94
C ALA A 71 -7.71 -4.42 -5.08
N LEU A 72 -7.70 -3.84 -3.88
CA LEU A 72 -8.92 -3.60 -3.10
C LEU A 72 -9.41 -2.19 -3.42
N ARG A 73 -10.70 -2.03 -3.73
CA ARG A 73 -11.32 -0.73 -3.96
C ARG A 73 -12.38 -0.48 -2.90
N LEU A 74 -12.33 0.69 -2.29
CA LEU A 74 -13.40 1.22 -1.45
C LEU A 74 -14.08 2.32 -2.26
N VAL A 75 -15.22 2.00 -2.85
CA VAL A 75 -15.95 2.90 -3.76
C VAL A 75 -17.13 3.52 -3.05
N GLU A 76 -17.80 2.75 -2.21
CA GLU A 76 -18.97 3.21 -1.49
C GLU A 76 -18.59 4.19 -0.36
N PRO A 77 -19.34 5.31 -0.20
CA PRO A 77 -19.04 6.32 0.82
C PRO A 77 -18.83 5.76 2.23
N HIS A 78 -19.72 4.86 2.65
CA HIS A 78 -19.62 4.26 3.98
C HIS A 78 -18.35 3.41 4.17
N GLU A 79 -17.79 2.82 3.11
CA GLU A 79 -16.58 2.01 3.20
C GLU A 79 -15.32 2.88 3.34
N PHE A 80 -15.19 3.92 2.51
CA PHE A 80 -14.01 4.77 2.57
C PHE A 80 -14.04 5.73 3.78
N GLN A 81 -15.23 6.17 4.22
CA GLN A 81 -15.36 6.96 5.44
C GLN A 81 -15.01 6.15 6.70
N LEU A 82 -15.44 4.88 6.79
CA LEU A 82 -15.05 3.98 7.89
C LEU A 82 -13.52 3.78 7.94
N ALA A 83 -12.89 3.79 6.77
CA ALA A 83 -11.45 3.72 6.60
C ALA A 83 -10.71 5.04 6.93
N GLY A 84 -11.42 6.11 7.30
CA GLY A 84 -10.84 7.43 7.59
C GLY A 84 -10.33 8.14 6.34
N LEU A 85 -10.96 7.91 5.19
CA LEU A 85 -10.63 8.51 3.90
C LEU A 85 -11.73 9.50 3.49
N ASP A 86 -11.33 10.55 2.80
CA ASP A 86 -12.25 11.60 2.33
C ASP A 86 -12.93 11.25 0.99
N GLU A 87 -12.35 10.32 0.23
CA GLU A 87 -12.84 9.94 -1.10
C GLU A 87 -12.54 8.46 -1.42
N ALA A 88 -13.19 7.96 -2.47
CA ALA A 88 -13.01 6.61 -2.98
C ALA A 88 -11.52 6.32 -3.25
N THR A 89 -11.05 5.17 -2.76
CA THR A 89 -9.63 4.84 -2.77
C THR A 89 -9.40 3.39 -3.18
N ARG A 90 -8.39 3.20 -4.01
CA ARG A 90 -7.83 1.90 -4.38
C ARG A 90 -6.55 1.63 -3.58
N PHE A 91 -6.50 0.50 -2.90
CA PHE A 91 -5.27 -0.07 -2.35
C PHE A 91 -4.73 -1.11 -3.33
N GLN A 92 -3.52 -0.89 -3.82
CA GLN A 92 -2.86 -1.75 -4.81
C GLN A 92 -1.88 -2.66 -4.07
N LEU A 93 -2.25 -3.93 -3.84
CA LEU A 93 -1.55 -4.83 -2.91
C LEU A 93 -0.26 -5.41 -3.49
N ASP A 94 -0.13 -5.47 -4.81
CA ASP A 94 1.15 -5.75 -5.47
C ASP A 94 2.11 -4.55 -5.43
N ARG A 95 1.68 -3.38 -4.94
CA ARG A 95 2.53 -2.25 -4.56
C ARG A 95 2.62 -2.15 -3.04
N ARG A 96 3.59 -2.85 -2.45
CA ARG A 96 3.68 -3.03 -1.00
C ARG A 96 5.10 -2.89 -0.47
N ILE A 97 5.23 -2.70 0.84
CA ILE A 97 6.53 -2.72 1.52
C ILE A 97 6.39 -3.29 2.93
N ARG A 98 7.38 -4.07 3.35
CA ARG A 98 7.55 -4.53 4.73
C ARG A 98 8.38 -3.53 5.53
N VAL A 99 7.93 -3.16 6.73
CA VAL A 99 8.64 -2.24 7.61
C VAL A 99 8.44 -2.59 9.08
N PRO A 100 9.39 -2.23 9.97
CA PRO A 100 9.16 -2.24 11.42
C PRO A 100 7.98 -1.35 11.81
N LEU A 101 7.22 -1.74 12.83
CA LEU A 101 6.14 -0.93 13.43
C LEU A 101 6.61 0.44 13.93
N THR A 102 7.91 0.57 14.25
CA THR A 102 8.55 1.81 14.69
C THR A 102 9.09 2.66 13.53
N SER A 103 8.82 2.28 12.28
CA SER A 103 9.34 2.99 11.12
C SER A 103 8.96 4.47 11.12
N SER A 104 9.94 5.34 10.91
CA SER A 104 9.71 6.79 10.74
C SER A 104 8.86 7.12 9.50
N ARG A 105 8.55 6.14 8.65
CA ARG A 105 7.63 6.30 7.52
C ARG A 105 6.17 6.42 7.97
N PHE A 106 5.80 5.94 9.15
CA PHE A 106 4.51 6.28 9.77
C PHE A 106 4.54 7.74 10.18
N ARG A 107 3.63 8.54 9.64
CA ARG A 107 3.61 9.99 9.88
C ARG A 107 2.44 10.37 10.77
N VAL A 108 2.74 11.11 11.83
CA VAL A 108 1.72 11.75 12.66
C VAL A 108 0.94 12.78 11.85
N GLY A 109 -0.31 13.00 12.22
CA GLY A 109 -1.14 14.05 11.64
C GLY A 109 -0.69 15.46 12.06
N PRO A 110 -1.29 16.51 11.47
CA PRO A 110 -0.91 17.91 11.70
C PRO A 110 -1.06 18.36 13.16
N ALA A 111 -1.95 17.74 13.94
CA ALA A 111 -2.16 18.02 15.36
C ALA A 111 -1.50 16.98 16.29
N GLY A 112 -0.49 16.23 15.82
CA GLY A 112 0.11 15.14 16.58
C GLY A 112 -0.75 13.88 16.65
N GLU A 113 -1.80 13.80 15.83
CA GLU A 113 -2.65 12.61 15.73
C GLU A 113 -1.83 11.37 15.39
N PRO A 114 -2.23 10.19 15.90
CA PRO A 114 -1.62 8.94 15.51
C PRO A 114 -1.57 8.75 13.99
N PRO A 115 -0.63 7.94 13.48
CA PRO A 115 -0.55 7.65 12.06
C PRO A 115 -1.75 6.83 11.54
N VAL A 116 -2.66 6.39 12.41
CA VAL A 116 -3.86 5.63 12.03
C VAL A 116 -4.97 6.58 11.57
N LEU A 117 -5.51 6.34 10.38
CA LEU A 117 -6.64 7.07 9.80
C LEU A 117 -7.98 6.43 10.16
N GLY A 118 -8.04 5.10 10.08
CA GLY A 118 -9.28 4.35 10.28
C GLY A 118 -9.07 2.87 9.99
N ARG A 119 -10.16 2.14 9.78
CA ARG A 119 -10.12 0.70 9.50
C ARG A 119 -11.12 0.34 8.41
N ILE A 120 -10.74 -0.57 7.53
CA ILE A 120 -11.69 -1.12 6.57
C ILE A 120 -12.61 -2.14 7.27
N SER A 121 -13.75 -2.44 6.65
CA SER A 121 -14.69 -3.43 7.18
C SER A 121 -14.04 -4.82 7.32
N PRO A 122 -14.57 -5.72 8.17
CA PRO A 122 -14.08 -7.10 8.26
C PRO A 122 -14.13 -7.83 6.91
N ARG A 123 -15.18 -7.60 6.11
CA ARG A 123 -15.32 -8.16 4.76
C ARG A 123 -14.19 -7.67 3.82
N ALA A 124 -13.92 -6.37 3.83
CA ALA A 124 -12.84 -5.80 3.03
C ALA A 124 -11.46 -6.27 3.53
N THR A 125 -11.30 -6.48 4.84
CA THR A 125 -10.09 -7.05 5.45
C THR A 125 -9.84 -8.47 4.96
N GLN A 126 -10.87 -9.32 4.99
CA GLN A 126 -10.80 -10.68 4.45
C GLN A 126 -10.43 -10.66 2.96
N ARG A 127 -11.06 -9.77 2.18
CA ARG A 127 -10.76 -9.63 0.76
C ARG A 127 -9.31 -9.20 0.51
N ALA A 128 -8.78 -8.28 1.31
CA ALA A 128 -7.38 -7.87 1.23
C ALA A 128 -6.42 -9.04 1.53
N ALA A 129 -6.74 -9.86 2.53
CA ALA A 129 -5.95 -11.03 2.89
C ALA A 129 -5.93 -12.07 1.76
N GLU A 130 -7.08 -12.34 1.12
CA GLU A 130 -7.17 -13.23 -0.06
C GLU A 130 -6.32 -12.74 -1.22
N ILE A 131 -6.42 -11.45 -1.55
CA ILE A 131 -5.63 -10.85 -2.62
C ILE A 131 -4.14 -10.97 -2.29
N TYR A 132 -3.73 -10.64 -1.06
CA TYR A 132 -2.34 -10.73 -0.64
C TYR A 132 -1.79 -12.15 -0.70
N ALA A 133 -2.56 -13.14 -0.24
CA ALA A 133 -2.18 -14.55 -0.27
C ALA A 133 -2.04 -15.10 -1.70
N ALA A 134 -2.73 -14.52 -2.68
CA ALA A 134 -2.63 -14.90 -4.09
C ALA A 134 -1.44 -14.25 -4.83
N LEU A 135 -0.75 -13.28 -4.22
CA LEU A 135 0.42 -12.66 -4.83
C LEU A 135 1.63 -13.62 -4.81
N PRO A 136 2.59 -13.45 -5.74
CA PRO A 136 3.85 -14.17 -5.66
C PRO A 136 4.51 -13.96 -4.29
N GLY A 137 4.88 -15.08 -3.65
CA GLY A 137 5.66 -15.08 -2.43
C GLY A 137 7.01 -14.40 -2.67
N LEU A 138 7.41 -13.55 -1.73
CA LEU A 138 8.71 -12.91 -1.70
C LEU A 138 9.36 -13.22 -0.36
N ASP A 139 10.69 -13.27 -0.33
CA ASP A 139 11.38 -13.20 0.95
C ASP A 139 11.17 -11.81 1.60
N PHE A 140 11.47 -11.75 2.90
CA PHE A 140 11.20 -10.56 3.69
C PHE A 140 12.08 -9.37 3.29
N ASP A 141 13.31 -9.60 2.82
CA ASP A 141 14.24 -8.54 2.43
C ASP A 141 13.80 -7.91 1.11
N ALA A 142 13.34 -8.72 0.16
CA ALA A 142 12.74 -8.27 -1.10
C ALA A 142 11.46 -7.46 -0.84
N GLU A 143 10.61 -7.90 0.10
CA GLU A 143 9.42 -7.14 0.47
C GLU A 143 9.77 -5.85 1.23
N ALA A 144 10.85 -5.83 2.01
CA ALA A 144 11.34 -4.66 2.75
C ALA A 144 12.05 -3.63 1.86
N ALA A 145 12.68 -4.08 0.76
CA ALA A 145 13.20 -3.21 -0.28
C ALA A 145 12.08 -2.43 -0.98
N GLY A 146 10.87 -2.99 -0.97
CA GLY A 146 9.68 -2.42 -1.56
C GLY A 146 9.35 -3.06 -2.91
N VAL A 147 8.07 -3.41 -3.06
CA VAL A 147 7.53 -4.04 -4.26
C VAL A 147 6.81 -2.98 -5.06
N HIS A 148 7.27 -2.76 -6.29
CA HIS A 148 6.59 -1.93 -7.27
C HIS A 148 6.70 -2.60 -8.62
N PRO A 149 5.71 -3.43 -9.04
CA PRO A 149 5.68 -3.93 -10.40
C PRO A 149 5.69 -2.73 -11.34
N GLY A 150 6.68 -2.68 -12.23
CA GLY A 150 6.67 -1.73 -13.32
C GLY A 150 5.39 -1.86 -14.14
N PRO A 151 5.05 -0.88 -15.00
CA PRO A 151 4.00 -1.09 -16.01
C PRO A 151 4.36 -2.39 -16.72
N ALA A 152 3.49 -3.39 -16.58
CA ALA A 152 3.74 -4.79 -16.88
C ALA A 152 4.82 -4.92 -17.94
N ASP A 153 5.96 -5.50 -17.56
CA ASP A 153 6.98 -5.87 -18.52
C ASP A 153 6.24 -6.65 -19.59
N LYS A 154 6.00 -5.98 -20.72
CA LYS A 154 5.18 -6.52 -21.79
C LYS A 154 6.02 -7.69 -22.24
N GLN A 155 5.72 -8.89 -21.73
CA GLN A 155 6.17 -10.12 -22.35
C GLN A 155 5.92 -9.88 -23.82
N ARG A 156 7.02 -9.66 -24.53
CA ARG A 156 7.05 -9.31 -25.93
C ARG A 156 6.32 -10.46 -26.59
N ARG A 157 5.02 -10.31 -26.84
CA ARG A 157 4.31 -11.24 -27.71
C ARG A 157 5.18 -11.29 -28.95
N PRO A 158 5.80 -12.44 -29.28
CA PRO A 158 6.63 -12.52 -30.46
C PRO A 158 5.72 -12.05 -31.59
N ARG A 159 6.13 -10.95 -32.25
CA ARG A 159 5.43 -10.48 -33.44
C ARG A 159 5.52 -11.65 -34.40
N LEU A 160 4.43 -12.39 -34.55
CA LEU A 160 4.24 -13.32 -35.65
C LEU A 160 4.37 -12.49 -36.91
N HIS A 161 5.58 -12.41 -37.44
CA HIS A 161 5.82 -11.96 -38.80
C HIS A 161 5.12 -12.97 -39.70
N ARG A 162 3.88 -12.65 -40.09
CA ARG A 162 3.29 -13.20 -41.31
C ARG A 162 4.17 -12.71 -42.46
N ARG A 163 5.20 -13.49 -42.80
CA ARG A 163 5.75 -13.49 -44.16
C ARG A 163 4.59 -13.90 -45.07
N ARG A 164 4.03 -12.94 -45.78
CA ARG A 164 3.29 -13.23 -47.01
C ARG A 164 4.33 -13.70 -48.01
N ASP A 165 4.44 -15.02 -48.18
CA ASP A 165 5.11 -15.57 -49.34
C ASP A 165 4.36 -15.10 -50.58
N ARG A 166 4.99 -14.20 -51.33
CA ARG A 166 4.62 -13.91 -52.71
C ARG A 166 4.96 -15.16 -53.51
N GLN A 167 3.96 -15.99 -53.78
CA GLN A 167 4.02 -16.92 -54.90
C GLN A 167 4.26 -16.11 -56.18
N LYS A 168 5.44 -16.27 -56.78
CA LYS A 168 5.64 -15.97 -58.21
C LYS A 168 5.05 -17.16 -58.97
N ALA A 169 3.95 -16.93 -59.68
CA ALA A 169 3.54 -17.79 -60.77
C ALA A 169 4.43 -17.51 -61.99
N ALA A 170 4.83 -18.60 -62.65
CA ALA A 170 5.50 -18.62 -63.94
C ALA A 170 4.54 -18.24 -65.08
#